data_AF-A0A934RT16-F1
#
_entry.id   AF-A0A934RT16-F1
#
_cell.length_a   1.000
_cell.length_b   1.000
_cell.length_c   1.000
_cell.angle_alpha   90.00
_cell.angle_beta   90.00
_cell.angle_gamma   90.00
#
_symmetry.space_group_name_H-M   'P 1'
#
loop_
_entity.id
_entity.type
_entity.pdbx_description
1 polymer ?
#
loop_
_entity_poly.entity_id
_entity_poly.type
_entity_poly.pdbx_seq_one_letter_code
_entity_poly.pdbx_strand_id
1 'polypeptide(L)'
;MTNKLKKRTAKRYTDEEKANILRYVHQVNQEKGRGGVSAAVRKFGISPITVNGWLRTMKESGPTLPLPKNATAVEVFQRLADLHSAIEAKRQELARMEEEYEGLKNKIK
;
A
#
# COMPACT_ATOMS: atom_id res chain seq x y z
N MET A 1 -27.46 38.89 -15.95
CA MET A 1 -26.60 37.87 -16.62
C MET A 1 -26.00 36.98 -15.54
N THR A 2 -26.55 35.78 -15.31
CA THR A 2 -26.02 34.85 -14.29
C THR A 2 -25.10 33.83 -14.97
N ASN A 3 -23.80 34.03 -14.83
CA ASN A 3 -22.77 33.12 -15.34
C ASN A 3 -22.79 31.82 -14.50
N LYS A 4 -23.48 30.78 -14.98
CA LYS A 4 -23.44 29.44 -14.38
C LYS A 4 -22.02 28.89 -14.51
N LEU A 5 -21.29 28.74 -13.39
CA LEU A 5 -20.02 28.01 -13.37
C LEU A 5 -20.25 26.59 -13.92
N LYS A 6 -19.62 26.28 -15.05
CA LYS A 6 -19.54 24.91 -15.59
C LYS A 6 -18.95 24.01 -14.50
N LYS A 7 -19.73 23.04 -14.01
CA LYS A 7 -19.24 21.99 -13.12
C LYS A 7 -18.11 21.24 -13.85
N ARG A 8 -16.86 21.42 -13.43
CA ARG A 8 -15.73 20.60 -13.90
C ARG A 8 -16.06 19.16 -13.56
N THR A 9 -16.27 18.34 -14.59
CA THR A 9 -16.39 16.90 -14.44
C THR A 9 -15.15 16.38 -13.71
N ALA A 10 -15.35 15.49 -12.74
CA ALA A 10 -14.24 14.89 -12.00
C ALA A 10 -13.28 14.24 -12.99
N LYS A 11 -11.99 14.64 -12.97
CA LYS A 11 -10.97 14.01 -13.81
C LYS A 11 -10.92 12.53 -13.45
N ARG A 12 -11.23 11.67 -14.43
CA ARG A 12 -11.08 10.22 -14.28
C ARG A 12 -9.63 9.87 -14.59
N TYR A 13 -8.98 9.20 -13.66
CA TYR A 13 -7.63 8.69 -13.85
C TYR A 13 -7.73 7.27 -14.39
N THR A 14 -6.94 6.97 -15.42
CA THR A 14 -6.71 5.60 -15.89
C THR A 14 -5.98 4.80 -14.82
N ASP A 15 -6.05 3.47 -14.90
CA ASP A 15 -5.38 2.62 -13.91
C ASP A 15 -3.85 2.71 -14.02
N GLU A 16 -3.32 2.93 -15.23
CA GLU A 16 -1.91 3.23 -15.45
C GLU A 16 -1.46 4.54 -14.81
N GLU A 17 -2.25 5.62 -14.95
CA GLU A 17 -1.96 6.90 -14.29
C GLU A 17 -1.97 6.75 -12.77
N LYS A 18 -2.96 6.04 -12.21
CA LYS A 18 -3.02 5.74 -10.76
C LYS A 18 -1.77 4.99 -10.30
N ALA A 19 -1.38 3.93 -11.02
CA ALA A 19 -0.22 3.12 -10.69
C ALA A 19 1.08 3.94 -10.71
N ASN A 20 1.26 4.80 -11.72
CA ASN A 20 2.42 5.67 -11.82
C ASN A 20 2.49 6.69 -10.67
N ILE A 21 1.36 7.30 -10.30
CA ILE A 21 1.29 8.25 -9.18
C ILE A 21 1.61 7.54 -7.86
N LEU A 22 1.04 6.35 -7.62
CA LEU A 22 1.30 5.56 -6.41
C LEU A 22 2.76 5.12 -6.33
N ARG A 23 3.35 4.64 -7.43
CA ARG A 23 4.78 4.27 -7.48
C ARG A 23 5.68 5.44 -7.08
N TYR A 24 5.39 6.64 -7.59
CA TYR A 24 6.13 7.84 -7.23
C TYR A 24 5.97 8.19 -5.74
N VAL A 25 4.76 8.08 -5.17
CA VAL A 25 4.54 8.28 -3.72
C VAL A 25 5.39 7.30 -2.90
N HIS A 26 5.40 6.02 -3.28
CA HIS A 26 6.20 5.00 -2.62
C HIS A 26 7.69 5.28 -2.69
N GLN A 27 8.21 5.63 -3.86
CA GLN A 27 9.62 6.00 -4.05
C GLN A 27 10.01 7.17 -3.14
N VAL A 28 9.22 8.24 -3.12
CA VAL A 28 9.52 9.42 -2.27
C VAL A 28 9.45 9.07 -0.79
N ASN A 29 8.52 8.21 -0.37
CA ASN A 29 8.45 7.74 1.01
C ASN A 29 9.63 6.83 1.38
N GLN A 30 10.16 6.03 0.44
CA GLN A 30 11.38 5.25 0.70
C GLN A 30 12.61 6.15 0.87
N GLU A 31 12.75 7.20 0.05
CA GLU A 31 13.89 8.12 0.11
C GLU A 31 13.84 9.07 1.31
N LYS A 32 12.64 9.55 1.69
CA LYS A 32 12.45 10.66 2.65
C LYS A 32 11.61 10.29 3.87
N GLY A 33 11.19 9.03 3.99
CA GLY A 33 10.28 8.53 5.04
C GLY A 33 8.83 8.95 4.82
N ARG A 34 8.54 10.27 4.87
CA ARG A 34 7.19 10.81 4.76
C ARG A 34 7.14 12.04 3.85
N GLY A 35 6.12 12.12 3.01
CA GLY A 35 5.86 13.29 2.15
C GLY A 35 5.55 12.97 0.70
N GLY A 36 5.49 11.68 0.33
CA GLY A 36 5.19 11.25 -1.04
C GLY A 36 3.86 11.80 -1.57
N VAL A 37 2.82 11.90 -0.73
CA VAL A 37 1.53 12.49 -1.13
C VAL A 37 1.69 13.96 -1.50
N SER A 38 2.36 14.77 -0.66
CA SER A 38 2.62 16.18 -0.97
C SER A 38 3.50 16.34 -2.21
N ALA A 39 4.47 15.45 -2.41
CA ALA A 39 5.29 15.44 -3.61
C ALA A 39 4.47 15.10 -4.86
N ALA A 40 3.53 14.15 -4.76
CA ALA A 40 2.66 13.76 -5.86
C ALA A 40 1.66 14.87 -6.23
N VAL A 41 1.13 15.57 -5.23
CA VAL A 41 0.27 16.75 -5.43
C VAL A 41 1.01 17.81 -6.23
N ARG A 42 2.26 18.11 -5.86
CA ARG A 42 3.10 19.09 -6.59
C ARG A 42 3.45 18.63 -8.01
N LYS A 43 3.74 17.34 -8.21
CA LYS A 43 4.20 16.81 -9.50
C LYS A 43 3.06 16.59 -10.51
N PHE A 44 1.92 16.08 -10.05
CA PHE A 44 0.82 15.65 -10.91
C PHE A 44 -0.42 16.54 -10.83
N GLY A 45 -0.43 17.55 -9.95
CA GLY A 45 -1.58 18.45 -9.77
C GLY A 45 -2.84 17.75 -9.24
N ILE A 46 -2.67 16.60 -8.60
CA ILE A 46 -3.76 15.79 -8.05
C ILE A 46 -4.11 16.23 -6.62
N SER A 47 -5.37 16.09 -6.22
CA SER A 47 -5.79 16.36 -4.84
C SER A 47 -5.17 15.36 -3.85
N PRO A 48 -4.66 15.82 -2.70
CA PRO A 48 -4.14 14.94 -1.65
C PRO A 48 -5.16 13.89 -1.18
N ILE A 49 -6.45 14.26 -1.15
CA ILE A 49 -7.55 13.38 -0.74
C ILE A 49 -7.68 12.21 -1.70
N THR A 50 -7.56 12.46 -3.01
CA THR A 50 -7.65 11.41 -4.03
C THR A 50 -6.51 10.40 -3.89
N VAL A 51 -5.27 10.88 -3.72
CA VAL A 51 -4.10 10.01 -3.52
C VAL A 51 -4.24 9.20 -2.22
N ASN A 52 -4.66 9.83 -1.13
CA ASN A 52 -4.90 9.13 0.14
C ASN A 52 -6.02 8.08 0.03
N GLY A 53 -7.07 8.36 -0.75
CA GLY A 53 -8.14 7.40 -1.04
C GLY A 53 -7.58 6.12 -1.68
N TRP A 54 -6.74 6.26 -2.70
CA TRP A 54 -6.12 5.12 -3.37
C TRP A 54 -5.10 4.37 -2.50
N LEU A 55 -4.32 5.08 -1.68
CA LEU A 55 -3.40 4.45 -0.74
C LEU A 55 -4.14 3.62 0.32
N ARG A 56 -5.32 4.08 0.76
CA ARG A 56 -6.16 3.35 1.71
C ARG A 56 -6.71 2.06 1.11
N THR A 57 -7.25 2.11 -0.10
CA THR A 57 -7.73 0.89 -0.79
C THR A 57 -6.60 -0.13 -1.00
N MET A 58 -5.36 0.34 -1.21
CA MET A 58 -4.19 -0.52 -1.32
C MET A 58 -3.81 -1.15 0.03
N LYS A 59 -3.91 -0.38 1.13
CA LYS A 59 -3.63 -0.87 2.49
C LYS A 59 -4.67 -1.87 2.99
N GLU A 60 -5.93 -1.70 2.60
CA GLU A 60 -7.03 -2.62 2.88
C GLU A 60 -6.89 -3.95 2.10
N SER A 61 -6.03 -3.99 1.08
CA SER A 61 -5.65 -5.23 0.36
C SER A 61 -4.52 -6.01 1.04
N GLY A 62 -3.99 -5.52 2.17
CA GLY A 62 -3.03 -6.26 3.00
C GLY A 62 -3.74 -7.23 3.95
N PRO A 63 -3.15 -8.39 4.29
CA PRO A 63 -3.79 -9.43 5.09
C PRO A 63 -3.99 -9.06 6.58
N THR A 64 -3.80 -7.80 6.97
CA THR A 64 -3.83 -7.38 8.37
C THR A 64 -5.11 -6.62 8.70
N LEU A 65 -5.99 -7.27 9.48
CA LEU A 65 -7.05 -6.61 10.24
C LEU A 65 -6.52 -5.34 10.94
N PRO A 66 -7.13 -4.16 10.71
CA PRO A 66 -6.74 -2.94 11.38
C PRO A 66 -7.08 -3.03 12.88
N LEU A 67 -6.10 -2.74 13.73
CA LEU A 67 -6.32 -2.63 15.17
C LEU A 67 -7.13 -1.34 15.47
N PRO A 68 -8.08 -1.35 16.41
CA PRO A 68 -8.83 -0.15 16.78
C PRO A 68 -7.90 0.97 17.26
N LYS A 69 -8.27 2.22 16.98
CA LYS A 69 -7.44 3.40 17.27
C LYS A 69 -7.18 3.62 18.78
N ASN A 70 -7.98 3.00 19.64
CA ASN A 70 -7.90 3.07 21.10
C ASN A 70 -7.62 1.69 21.73
N ALA A 71 -6.89 0.83 21.03
CA ALA A 71 -6.58 -0.50 21.55
C ALA A 71 -5.85 -0.42 22.89
N THR A 72 -6.27 -1.27 23.82
CA THR A 72 -5.59 -1.46 25.10
C THR A 72 -4.24 -2.14 24.89
N ALA A 73 -3.33 -1.99 25.86
CA ALA A 73 -2.03 -2.65 25.80
C ALA A 73 -2.16 -4.18 25.62
N VAL A 74 -3.15 -4.80 26.27
CA VAL A 74 -3.42 -6.25 26.16
C VAL A 74 -3.80 -6.64 24.72
N GLU A 75 -4.68 -5.87 24.07
CA GLU A 75 -5.06 -6.12 22.68
C GLU A 75 -3.89 -5.95 21.71
N VAL A 76 -2.99 -4.99 21.99
CA VAL A 76 -1.76 -4.80 21.21
C VAL A 76 -0.83 -6.00 21.37
N PHE A 77 -0.63 -6.49 22.61
CA PHE A 77 0.22 -7.65 22.87
C PHE A 77 -0.34 -8.93 22.22
N GLN A 78 -1.66 -9.15 22.30
CA GLN A 78 -2.29 -10.28 21.62
C GLN A 78 -2.07 -10.19 20.11
N ARG A 79 -2.29 -9.02 19.51
CA ARG A 79 -2.06 -8.82 18.08
C ARG A 79 -0.60 -9.04 17.69
N LEU A 80 0.34 -8.65 18.55
CA LEU A 80 1.76 -8.88 18.34
C LEU A 80 2.10 -10.37 18.35
N ALA A 81 1.54 -11.13 19.29
CA ALA A 81 1.70 -12.58 19.35
C ALA A 81 1.12 -13.27 18.10
N ASP A 82 -0.09 -12.90 17.69
CA ASP A 82 -0.72 -13.42 16.47
C ASP A 82 0.13 -13.14 15.22
N LEU A 83 0.65 -11.90 15.11
CA LEU A 83 1.55 -11.52 14.02
C LEU A 83 2.85 -12.30 14.04
N HIS A 84 3.42 -12.57 15.21
CA HIS A 84 4.64 -13.36 15.33
C HIS A 84 4.42 -14.77 14.78
N SER A 85 3.36 -15.45 15.24
CA SER A 85 3.00 -16.79 14.74
C SER A 85 2.74 -16.80 13.24
N ALA A 86 2.06 -15.78 12.70
CA ALA A 86 1.81 -15.66 11.27
C ALA A 86 3.10 -15.47 10.46
N ILE A 87 4.05 -14.68 10.97
CA ILE A 87 5.37 -14.49 10.35
C ILE A 87 6.13 -15.82 10.31
N GLU A 88 6.14 -16.59 11.39
CA GLU A 88 6.82 -17.88 11.44
C GLU A 88 6.23 -18.88 10.44
N ALA A 89 4.90 -18.99 10.38
CA ALA A 89 4.22 -19.83 9.40
C ALA A 89 4.60 -19.45 7.96
N LYS A 90 4.63 -18.15 7.64
CA LYS A 90 5.02 -17.67 6.31
C LYS A 90 6.49 -17.91 5.99
N ARG A 91 7.38 -17.84 6.99
CA ARG A 91 8.80 -18.19 6.81
C ARG A 91 8.99 -19.66 6.49
N GLN A 92 8.25 -20.55 7.16
CA GLN A 92 8.30 -21.99 6.86
C GLN A 92 7.77 -22.31 5.46
N GLU A 93 6.67 -21.68 5.07
CA GLU A 93 6.13 -21.80 3.71
C GLU A 93 7.14 -21.32 2.67
N LEU A 94 7.77 -20.16 2.91
CA LEU A 94 8.81 -19.63 2.02
C LEU A 94 10.01 -20.59 1.91
N ALA A 95 10.48 -21.15 3.02
CA ALA A 95 11.59 -22.11 3.02
C ALA A 95 11.26 -23.35 2.17
N ARG A 96 10.05 -23.89 2.26
CA ARG A 96 9.60 -25.01 1.42
C ARG A 96 9.59 -24.65 -0.07
N MET A 97 9.10 -23.46 -0.40
CA MET A 97 9.08 -22.96 -1.77
C MET A 97 10.50 -22.74 -2.32
N GLU A 98 11.42 -22.26 -1.49
CA GLU A 98 12.83 -22.08 -1.84
C GLU A 98 13.53 -23.43 -2.09
N GLU A 99 13.27 -24.46 -1.27
CA GLU A 99 13.77 -25.82 -1.50
C GLU A 99 13.26 -26.40 -2.82
N GLU A 100 11.96 -26.26 -3.12
CA GLU A 100 11.38 -26.70 -4.38
C GLU A 100 12.00 -25.95 -5.57
N TYR A 101 12.15 -24.63 -5.44
CA TYR A 101 12.78 -23.78 -6.44
C TYR A 101 14.22 -24.20 -6.74
N GLU A 102 15.06 -24.38 -5.71
CA GLU A 102 16.44 -24.82 -5.91
C GLU A 102 16.51 -26.25 -6.47
N GLY A 103 15.60 -27.14 -6.04
CA GLY A 103 15.47 -28.48 -6.60
C GLY A 103 15.14 -28.47 -8.09
N LEU A 104 14.23 -27.58 -8.53
CA LEU A 104 13.88 -27.41 -9.95
C LEU A 104 15.00 -26.72 -10.73
N LYS A 105 15.63 -25.69 -10.16
CA LYS A 105 16.76 -24.97 -10.75
C LYS A 105 17.95 -25.89 -11.02
N ASN A 106 18.25 -26.80 -10.10
CA ASN A 106 19.30 -27.80 -10.28
C ASN A 106 19.01 -28.82 -11.39
N LYS A 107 17.75 -28.94 -11.85
CA LYS A 107 17.39 -29.80 -13.00
C LYS A 107 17.57 -29.10 -14.36
N ILE A 108 17.68 -27.77 -14.35
CA ILE A 108 17.85 -26.95 -15.56
C ILE A 108 19.34 -26.60 -15.76
N LYS A 109 20.15 -26.70 -14.71
CA LYS A 109 21.60 -26.44 -14.72
C LYS A 109 22.39 -27.71 -15.04
#